data_AF-A0A2D8EQ58-F1
#
_entry.id   AF-A0A2D8EQ58-F1
#
_cell.length_a   1.000
_cell.length_b   1.000
_cell.length_c   1.000
_cell.angle_alpha   90.00
_cell.angle_beta   90.00
_cell.angle_gamma   90.00
#
_symmetry.space_group_name_H-M   'P 1'
#
loop_
_entity.id
_entity.type
_entity.pdbx_description
1 polymer ?
#
loop_
_entity_poly.entity_id
_entity_poly.type
_entity_poly.pdbx_seq_one_letter_code
_entity_poly.pdbx_strand_id
1 'polypeptide(L)'
;MENIGTIVTVVSAIAAVLGALASRAETRKQHQLRTEQLRQSIDSASLDWGNTAIETLASAAMLARNRHVMDSDRAFQEARADSLTNLSTLIDRGRMFFPNLAPDRHGLNKDGAYQGFRAPILDSLVWAHEEVHALTREGGPTSEDSAAFIDACRKLLVSELQAHLDPRRMDQLLGRYTKQKQKHQDDAISRSGALRDELLTRRPDLSIDFWNRDTPKPETQP
;
A
#
# COMPACT_ATOMS: atom_id res chain seq x y z
N MET A 1 60.99 39.41 4.37
CA MET A 1 60.23 38.34 5.06
C MET A 1 58.72 38.50 4.93
N GLU A 2 58.17 39.72 4.80
CA GLU A 2 56.71 39.95 4.64
C GLU A 2 56.08 39.23 3.43
N ASN A 3 56.74 39.22 2.27
CA ASN A 3 56.18 38.60 1.06
C ASN A 3 55.90 37.09 1.20
N ILE A 4 56.66 36.38 2.04
CA ILE A 4 56.48 34.93 2.26
C ILE A 4 55.20 34.68 3.05
N GLY A 5 54.91 35.52 4.06
CA GLY A 5 53.68 35.42 4.84
C GLY A 5 52.43 35.66 3.99
N THR A 6 52.47 36.67 3.11
CA THR A 6 51.36 36.97 2.19
C THR A 6 51.12 35.86 1.17
N ILE A 7 52.17 35.23 0.65
CA ILE A 7 52.02 34.09 -0.28
C ILE A 7 51.37 32.90 0.44
N VAL A 8 51.79 32.59 1.67
CA VAL A 8 51.22 31.49 2.47
C VAL A 8 49.74 31.74 2.78
N THR A 9 49.35 32.97 3.13
CA THR A 9 47.94 33.29 3.42
C THR A 9 47.06 33.21 2.17
N VAL A 10 47.53 33.69 1.02
CA VAL A 10 46.81 33.61 -0.25
C VAL A 10 46.62 32.15 -0.68
N VAL A 11 47.68 31.33 -0.63
CA VAL A 11 47.59 29.90 -0.97
C VAL A 11 46.65 29.16 -0.02
N SER A 12 46.71 29.46 1.27
CA SER A 12 45.82 28.85 2.27
C SER A 12 44.36 29.26 2.06
N ALA A 13 44.09 30.52 1.71
CA ALA A 13 42.75 30.99 1.39
C ALA A 13 42.18 30.31 0.14
N ILE A 14 42.99 30.13 -0.90
CA ILE A 14 42.60 29.40 -2.11
C ILE A 14 42.29 27.93 -1.78
N ALA A 15 43.16 27.27 -1.01
CA ALA A 15 42.95 25.88 -0.57
C ALA A 15 41.67 25.74 0.27
N ALA A 16 41.38 26.68 1.16
CA ALA A 16 40.16 26.70 1.96
C ALA A 16 38.90 26.86 1.09
N VAL A 17 38.93 27.74 0.08
CA VAL A 17 37.82 27.94 -0.85
C VAL A 17 37.58 26.68 -1.71
N LEU A 18 38.64 26.08 -2.24
CA LEU A 18 38.54 24.83 -3.00
C LEU A 18 38.02 23.68 -2.13
N GLY A 19 38.50 23.58 -0.88
CA GLY A 19 38.01 22.61 0.10
C GLY A 19 36.53 22.82 0.44
N ALA A 20 36.08 24.06 0.62
CA ALA A 20 34.68 24.38 0.87
C ALA A 20 33.76 24.07 -0.32
N LEU A 21 34.23 24.29 -1.56
CA LEU A 21 33.49 23.94 -2.77
C LEU A 21 33.39 22.42 -2.95
N ALA A 22 34.50 21.70 -2.75
CA ALA A 22 34.52 20.23 -2.79
C ALA A 22 33.64 19.62 -1.71
N SER A 23 33.70 20.15 -0.48
CA SER A 23 32.84 19.74 0.64
C SER A 23 31.36 19.96 0.32
N ARG A 24 30.98 21.11 -0.24
CA ARG A 24 29.59 21.36 -0.67
C ARG A 24 29.12 20.44 -1.77
N ALA A 25 29.97 20.15 -2.76
CA ALA A 25 29.64 19.21 -3.83
C ALA A 25 29.45 17.79 -3.29
N GLU A 26 30.31 17.38 -2.36
CA GLU A 26 30.23 16.08 -1.68
C GLU A 26 28.98 15.98 -0.79
N THR A 27 28.67 17.01 0.01
CA THR A 27 27.45 17.05 0.83
C THR A 27 26.20 16.91 -0.04
N ARG A 28 26.15 17.57 -1.20
CA ARG A 28 25.03 17.42 -2.15
C ARG A 28 24.90 15.98 -2.67
N LYS A 29 26.01 15.35 -3.07
CA LYS A 29 26.02 13.94 -3.49
C LYS A 29 25.57 13.01 -2.36
N GLN A 30 26.06 13.23 -1.14
CA GLN A 30 25.67 12.46 0.03
C GLN A 30 24.19 12.60 0.35
N HIS A 31 23.60 13.80 0.22
CA HIS A 31 22.15 13.98 0.38
C HIS A 31 21.34 13.24 -0.69
N GLN A 32 21.80 13.26 -1.94
CA GLN A 32 21.16 12.52 -3.04
C GLN A 32 21.20 11.00 -2.77
N LEU A 33 22.38 10.46 -2.47
CA LEU A 33 22.56 9.05 -2.16
C LEU A 33 21.73 8.60 -0.94
N ARG A 34 21.68 9.40 0.13
CA ARG A 34 20.85 9.09 1.31
C ARG A 34 19.36 9.05 0.98
N THR A 35 18.90 9.95 0.11
CA THR A 35 17.48 9.99 -0.29
C THR A 35 17.13 8.78 -1.14
N GLU A 36 18.02 8.37 -2.05
CA GLU A 36 17.86 7.16 -2.85
C GLU A 36 17.89 5.90 -1.99
N GLN A 37 18.82 5.81 -1.04
CA GLN A 37 18.87 4.71 -0.06
C GLN A 37 17.59 4.63 0.78
N LEU A 38 17.05 5.76 1.23
CA LEU A 38 15.79 5.80 1.97
C LEU A 38 14.63 5.30 1.11
N ARG A 39 14.55 5.71 -0.16
CA ARG A 39 13.53 5.22 -1.10
C ARG A 39 13.63 3.72 -1.31
N GLN A 40 14.83 3.22 -1.63
CA GLN A 40 15.08 1.78 -1.79
C GLN A 40 14.71 0.98 -0.53
N SER A 41 15.01 1.53 0.65
CA SER A 41 14.65 0.90 1.93
C SER A 41 13.13 0.83 2.13
N ILE A 42 12.40 1.91 1.83
CA ILE A 42 10.93 1.93 1.90
C ILE A 42 10.32 0.97 0.88
N ASP A 43 10.82 0.98 -0.36
CA ASP A 43 10.34 0.10 -1.43
C ASP A 43 10.56 -1.37 -1.05
N SER A 44 11.74 -1.71 -0.53
CA SER A 44 12.03 -3.06 -0.03
C SER A 44 11.10 -3.46 1.11
N ALA A 45 10.88 -2.59 2.10
CA ALA A 45 9.98 -2.86 3.21
C ALA A 45 8.51 -3.03 2.75
N SER A 46 8.08 -2.26 1.74
CA SER A 46 6.75 -2.38 1.14
C SER A 46 6.59 -3.70 0.36
N LEU A 47 7.66 -4.16 -0.31
CA LEU A 47 7.69 -5.44 -1.01
C LEU A 47 7.64 -6.61 -0.02
N ASP A 48 8.39 -6.55 1.06
CA ASP A 48 8.37 -7.57 2.12
C ASP A 48 6.98 -7.67 2.77
N TRP A 49 6.37 -6.52 3.09
CA TRP A 49 4.98 -6.48 3.54
C TRP A 49 4.04 -7.12 2.50
N GLY A 50 4.23 -6.79 1.22
CA GLY A 50 3.44 -7.31 0.12
C GLY A 50 3.53 -8.83 -0.02
N ASN A 51 4.73 -9.40 0.13
CA ASN A 51 4.95 -10.85 0.12
C ASN A 51 4.18 -11.53 1.26
N THR A 52 4.29 -11.01 2.49
CA THR A 52 3.52 -11.54 3.63
C THR A 52 2.01 -11.42 3.41
N ALA A 53 1.54 -10.35 2.76
CA ALA A 53 0.13 -10.17 2.44
C ALA A 53 -0.38 -11.18 1.40
N ILE A 54 0.41 -11.44 0.35
CA ILE A 54 0.11 -12.45 -0.67
C ILE A 54 0.01 -13.84 -0.04
N GLU A 55 0.98 -14.20 0.80
CA GLU A 55 1.01 -15.48 1.53
C GLU A 55 -0.20 -15.62 2.47
N THR A 56 -0.54 -14.56 3.21
CA THR A 56 -1.69 -14.56 4.12
C THR A 56 -3.00 -14.76 3.36
N LEU A 57 -3.18 -14.07 2.23
CA LEU A 57 -4.37 -14.24 1.38
C LEU A 57 -4.43 -15.65 0.75
N ALA A 58 -3.29 -16.22 0.37
CA ALA A 58 -3.24 -17.60 -0.12
C ALA A 58 -3.61 -18.61 0.96
N SER A 59 -3.08 -18.46 2.17
CA SER A 59 -3.45 -19.28 3.32
C SER A 59 -4.94 -19.14 3.69
N ALA A 60 -5.48 -17.93 3.64
CA ALA A 60 -6.92 -17.67 3.87
C ALA A 60 -7.81 -18.33 2.81
N ALA A 61 -7.42 -18.28 1.53
CA ALA A 61 -8.13 -18.98 0.46
C ALA A 61 -8.07 -20.51 0.67
N MET A 62 -6.92 -21.05 1.08
CA MET A 62 -6.78 -22.47 1.40
C MET A 62 -7.62 -22.89 2.61
N LEU A 63 -7.71 -22.05 3.64
CA LEU A 63 -8.62 -22.25 4.76
C LEU A 63 -10.07 -22.35 4.27
N ALA A 64 -10.52 -21.44 3.39
CA ALA A 64 -11.87 -21.50 2.84
C ALA A 64 -12.15 -22.79 2.05
N ARG A 65 -11.18 -23.25 1.23
CA ARG A 65 -11.26 -24.51 0.46
C ARG A 65 -11.37 -25.73 1.37
N ASN A 66 -10.55 -25.78 2.42
CA ASN A 66 -10.37 -26.97 3.25
C ASN A 66 -11.21 -26.99 4.53
N ARG A 67 -11.97 -25.93 4.83
CA ARG A 67 -12.73 -25.80 6.10
C ARG A 67 -13.58 -27.03 6.45
N HIS A 68 -14.18 -27.71 5.47
CA HIS A 68 -15.06 -28.87 5.69
C HIS A 68 -14.28 -30.16 6.02
N VAL A 69 -13.02 -30.26 5.62
CA VAL A 69 -12.16 -31.43 5.85
C VAL A 69 -11.25 -31.26 7.06
N MET A 70 -11.36 -30.15 7.79
CA MET A 70 -10.59 -29.93 9.02
C MET A 70 -11.05 -30.87 10.14
N ASP A 71 -10.07 -31.38 10.88
CA ASP A 71 -10.21 -32.41 11.92
C ASP A 71 -11.26 -32.10 12.99
N SER A 72 -11.43 -30.82 13.33
CA SER A 72 -12.40 -30.37 14.33
C SER A 72 -12.87 -28.94 14.10
N ASP A 73 -14.01 -28.59 14.70
CA ASP A 73 -14.47 -27.19 14.74
C ASP A 73 -13.49 -26.28 15.46
N ARG A 74 -12.87 -26.77 16.54
CA ARG A 74 -11.81 -26.03 17.26
C ARG A 74 -10.65 -25.66 16.34
N ALA A 75 -10.13 -26.62 15.56
CA ALA A 75 -9.04 -26.37 14.64
C ALA A 75 -9.41 -25.33 13.56
N PHE A 76 -10.66 -25.36 13.07
CA PHE A 76 -11.17 -24.34 12.16
C PHE A 76 -11.23 -22.95 12.82
N GLN A 77 -11.75 -22.85 14.04
CA GLN A 77 -11.84 -21.57 14.74
C GLN A 77 -10.46 -20.97 15.04
N GLU A 78 -9.48 -21.80 15.42
CA GLU A 78 -8.09 -21.37 15.61
C GLU A 78 -7.50 -20.82 14.30
N ALA A 79 -7.58 -21.57 13.20
CA ALA A 79 -7.07 -21.14 11.90
C ALA A 79 -7.78 -19.87 11.36
N ARG A 80 -9.09 -19.75 11.61
CA ARG A 80 -9.87 -18.55 11.27
C ARG A 80 -9.42 -17.35 12.10
N ALA A 81 -9.27 -17.49 13.42
CA ALA A 81 -8.81 -16.42 14.29
C ALA A 81 -7.40 -15.93 13.93
N ASP A 82 -6.48 -16.86 13.61
CA ASP A 82 -5.13 -16.53 13.16
C ASP A 82 -5.17 -15.76 11.83
N SER A 83 -5.97 -16.21 10.87
CA SER A 83 -6.15 -15.53 9.59
C SER A 83 -6.68 -14.10 9.75
N LEU A 84 -7.68 -13.90 10.61
CA LEU A 84 -8.25 -12.58 10.89
C LEU A 84 -7.23 -11.65 11.54
N THR A 85 -6.48 -12.15 12.52
CA THR A 85 -5.44 -11.39 13.22
C THR A 85 -4.34 -10.94 12.25
N ASN A 86 -3.90 -11.85 11.38
CA ASN A 86 -2.87 -11.56 10.39
C ASN A 86 -3.35 -10.53 9.35
N LEU A 87 -4.58 -10.68 8.85
CA LEU A 87 -5.17 -9.72 7.90
C LEU A 87 -5.32 -8.33 8.52
N SER A 88 -5.83 -8.23 9.76
CA SER A 88 -5.94 -6.96 10.47
C SER A 88 -4.57 -6.29 10.67
N THR A 89 -3.57 -7.07 11.10
CA THR A 89 -2.20 -6.57 11.30
C THR A 89 -1.58 -6.06 10.00
N LEU A 90 -1.83 -6.76 8.88
CA LEU A 90 -1.34 -6.35 7.56
C LEU A 90 -2.02 -5.07 7.07
N ILE A 91 -3.31 -4.87 7.34
CA ILE A 91 -4.03 -3.63 7.02
C ILE A 91 -3.35 -2.45 7.71
N ASP A 92 -3.07 -2.57 9.02
CA ASP A 92 -2.47 -1.49 9.80
C ASP A 92 -1.03 -1.19 9.38
N ARG A 93 -0.21 -2.23 9.17
CA ARG A 93 1.16 -2.07 8.65
C ARG A 93 1.16 -1.46 7.26
N GLY A 94 0.22 -1.86 6.41
CA GLY A 94 0.10 -1.38 5.04
C GLY A 94 -0.15 0.13 4.95
N ARG A 95 -0.82 0.73 5.93
CA ARG A 95 -1.05 2.19 5.98
C ARG A 95 0.23 3.01 6.03
N MET A 96 1.35 2.44 6.46
CA MET A 96 2.65 3.11 6.48
C MET A 96 3.22 3.30 5.07
N PHE A 97 2.85 2.44 4.12
CA PHE A 97 3.33 2.46 2.74
C PHE A 97 2.28 3.01 1.77
N PHE A 98 1.00 2.80 2.09
CA PHE A 98 -0.14 3.13 1.22
C PHE A 98 -1.07 4.13 1.93
N PRO A 99 -0.78 5.45 1.82
CA PRO A 99 -1.59 6.47 2.45
C PRO A 99 -3.00 6.50 1.85
N ASN A 100 -3.96 6.96 2.66
CA ASN A 100 -5.34 7.15 2.21
C ASN A 100 -5.42 8.23 1.12
N LEU A 101 -6.34 8.03 0.19
CA LEU A 101 -6.69 8.96 -0.89
C LEU A 101 -7.56 10.10 -0.35
N ALA A 102 -7.31 11.33 -0.80
CA ALA A 102 -8.06 12.52 -0.40
C ALA A 102 -8.26 12.66 1.12
N PRO A 103 -7.18 12.68 1.92
CA PRO A 103 -7.23 12.75 3.39
C PRO A 103 -7.95 14.01 3.90
N ASP A 104 -7.99 15.07 3.09
CA ASP A 104 -8.64 16.35 3.34
C ASP A 104 -10.16 16.34 3.14
N ARG A 105 -10.74 15.24 2.64
CA ARG A 105 -12.16 15.22 2.22
C ARG A 105 -13.08 14.36 3.07
N HIS A 106 -12.55 13.35 3.76
CA HIS A 106 -13.37 12.35 4.45
C HIS A 106 -12.79 12.00 5.82
N GLY A 107 -13.65 11.80 6.81
CA GLY A 107 -13.22 11.34 8.14
C GLY A 107 -12.32 12.32 8.88
N LEU A 108 -12.50 13.64 8.70
CA LEU A 108 -11.66 14.68 9.31
C LEU A 108 -11.59 14.61 10.85
N ASN A 109 -12.58 13.99 11.49
CA ASN A 109 -12.61 13.76 12.94
C ASN A 109 -11.84 12.50 13.39
N LYS A 110 -11.23 11.74 12.46
CA LYS A 110 -10.43 10.55 12.75
C LYS A 110 -8.95 10.92 12.87
N ASP A 111 -8.18 10.02 13.48
CA ASP A 111 -6.72 10.10 13.51
C ASP A 111 -6.14 10.17 12.09
N GLY A 112 -5.03 10.89 11.91
CA GLY A 112 -4.48 11.23 10.58
C GLY A 112 -4.31 10.04 9.63
N ALA A 113 -3.88 8.88 10.12
CA ALA A 113 -3.72 7.66 9.32
C ALA A 113 -5.05 7.04 8.81
N TYR A 114 -6.18 7.51 9.34
CA TYR A 114 -7.54 7.04 9.06
C TYR A 114 -8.41 8.11 8.39
N GLN A 115 -7.86 9.29 8.12
CA GLN A 115 -8.51 10.34 7.33
C GLN A 115 -8.43 10.02 5.84
N GLY A 116 -9.48 10.34 5.07
CA GLY A 116 -9.61 10.02 3.66
C GLY A 116 -10.22 8.66 3.37
N PHE A 117 -10.00 8.18 2.15
CA PHE A 117 -10.41 6.88 1.67
C PHE A 117 -9.22 5.93 1.67
N ARG A 118 -9.39 4.72 2.22
CA ARG A 118 -8.33 3.69 2.20
C ARG A 118 -7.79 3.46 0.79
N ALA A 119 -6.56 3.01 0.58
CA ALA A 119 -6.07 2.67 -0.76
C ALA A 119 -6.61 1.29 -1.23
N PRO A 120 -6.93 1.10 -2.54
CA PRO A 120 -7.46 -0.16 -3.09
C PRO A 120 -6.68 -1.43 -2.67
N ILE A 121 -5.36 -1.34 -2.58
CA ILE A 121 -4.50 -2.44 -2.11
C ILE A 121 -4.80 -2.90 -0.68
N LEU A 122 -5.16 -1.98 0.20
CA LEU A 122 -5.53 -2.31 1.57
C LEU A 122 -6.98 -2.80 1.64
N ASP A 123 -7.82 -2.43 0.67
CA ASP A 123 -9.21 -2.89 0.62
C ASP A 123 -9.33 -4.35 0.25
N SER A 124 -8.45 -4.86 -0.61
CA SER A 124 -8.36 -6.30 -0.84
C SER A 124 -8.15 -7.10 0.45
N LEU A 125 -7.38 -6.57 1.41
CA LEU A 125 -7.19 -7.23 2.70
C LEU A 125 -8.43 -7.11 3.58
N VAL A 126 -9.11 -5.97 3.56
CA VAL A 126 -10.34 -5.74 4.34
C VAL A 126 -11.47 -6.64 3.84
N TRP A 127 -11.70 -6.75 2.54
CA TRP A 127 -12.76 -7.65 2.06
C TRP A 127 -12.44 -9.11 2.29
N ALA A 128 -11.17 -9.51 2.14
CA ALA A 128 -10.76 -10.86 2.50
C ALA A 128 -10.95 -11.12 4.01
N HIS A 129 -10.67 -10.13 4.86
CA HIS A 129 -10.94 -10.21 6.30
C HIS A 129 -12.42 -10.44 6.57
N GLU A 130 -13.32 -9.64 5.97
CA GLU A 130 -14.76 -9.82 6.13
C GLU A 130 -15.25 -11.17 5.59
N GLU A 131 -14.70 -11.63 4.47
CA GLU A 131 -15.02 -12.95 3.92
C GLU A 131 -14.62 -14.07 4.88
N VAL A 132 -13.38 -14.02 5.40
CA VAL A 132 -12.87 -14.99 6.39
C VAL A 132 -13.67 -14.93 7.69
N HIS A 133 -14.05 -13.72 8.11
CA HIS A 133 -14.87 -13.53 9.30
C HIS A 133 -16.23 -14.20 9.11
N ALA A 134 -16.79 -14.17 7.91
CA ALA A 134 -18.08 -14.79 7.66
C ALA A 134 -18.00 -16.30 7.31
N LEU A 135 -16.81 -16.91 7.33
CA LEU A 135 -16.65 -18.36 7.16
C LEU A 135 -17.18 -19.12 8.37
N THR A 136 -17.91 -20.20 8.10
CA THR A 136 -18.28 -21.22 9.08
C THR A 136 -17.71 -22.57 8.64
N ARG A 137 -17.46 -23.48 9.59
CA ARG A 137 -16.98 -24.83 9.26
C ARG A 137 -18.03 -25.61 8.47
N GLU A 138 -19.30 -25.49 8.85
CA GLU A 138 -20.45 -26.11 8.19
C GLU A 138 -21.44 -25.02 7.76
N GLY A 139 -22.03 -25.17 6.56
CA GLY A 139 -22.92 -24.15 5.96
C GLY A 139 -22.20 -22.93 5.34
N GLY A 140 -22.96 -21.89 5.03
CA GLY A 140 -22.47 -20.66 4.39
C GLY A 140 -22.31 -20.74 2.86
N PRO A 141 -21.77 -19.69 2.20
CA PRO A 141 -21.39 -19.72 0.79
C PRO A 141 -20.45 -20.89 0.49
N THR A 142 -20.44 -21.44 -0.72
CA THR A 142 -19.63 -22.64 -1.00
C THR A 142 -18.15 -22.37 -0.73
N SER A 143 -17.41 -23.41 -0.29
CA SER A 143 -15.96 -23.30 -0.03
C SER A 143 -15.19 -22.72 -1.21
N GLU A 144 -15.61 -23.08 -2.42
CA GLU A 144 -14.98 -22.64 -3.65
C GLU A 144 -15.29 -21.18 -3.96
N ASP A 145 -16.52 -20.70 -3.73
CA ASP A 145 -16.89 -19.30 -3.95
C ASP A 145 -16.12 -18.37 -3.01
N SER A 146 -16.04 -18.73 -1.72
CA SER A 146 -15.26 -17.97 -0.74
C SER A 146 -13.78 -17.91 -1.10
N ALA A 147 -13.21 -19.04 -1.52
CA ALA A 147 -11.82 -19.10 -1.94
C ALA A 147 -11.56 -18.28 -3.20
N ALA A 148 -12.45 -18.36 -4.21
CA ALA A 148 -12.35 -17.59 -5.44
C ALA A 148 -12.43 -16.08 -5.18
N PHE A 149 -13.28 -15.64 -4.25
CA PHE A 149 -13.37 -14.25 -3.84
C PHE A 149 -12.06 -13.76 -3.17
N ILE A 150 -11.50 -14.55 -2.26
CA ILE A 150 -10.21 -14.22 -1.61
C ILE A 150 -9.08 -14.21 -2.65
N ASP A 151 -9.09 -15.13 -3.61
CA ASP A 151 -8.14 -15.15 -4.73
C ASP A 151 -8.28 -13.89 -5.63
N ALA A 152 -9.50 -13.37 -5.81
CA ALA A 152 -9.73 -12.12 -6.53
C ALA A 152 -9.20 -10.91 -5.75
N CYS A 153 -9.38 -10.88 -4.43
CA CYS A 153 -8.74 -9.90 -3.55
C CYS A 153 -7.21 -9.93 -3.68
N ARG A 154 -6.61 -11.14 -3.70
CA ARG A 154 -5.15 -11.31 -3.89
C ARG A 154 -4.69 -10.78 -5.24
N LYS A 155 -5.45 -10.98 -6.32
CA LYS A 155 -5.12 -10.42 -7.65
C LYS A 155 -5.13 -8.90 -7.64
N LEU A 156 -6.09 -8.26 -6.96
CA LEU A 156 -6.09 -6.81 -6.78
C LEU A 156 -4.83 -6.35 -6.04
N LEU A 157 -4.51 -7.00 -4.90
CA LEU A 157 -3.34 -6.67 -4.11
C LEU A 157 -2.04 -6.74 -4.93
N VAL A 158 -1.83 -7.83 -5.67
CA VAL A 158 -0.64 -8.01 -6.53
C VAL A 158 -0.58 -6.93 -7.62
N SER A 159 -1.71 -6.62 -8.26
CA SER A 159 -1.78 -5.58 -9.29
C SER A 159 -1.38 -4.20 -8.74
N GLU A 160 -1.87 -3.86 -7.54
CA GLU A 160 -1.54 -2.58 -6.91
C GLU A 160 -0.10 -2.53 -6.38
N LEU A 161 0.40 -3.63 -5.83
CA LEU A 161 1.78 -3.73 -5.36
C LEU A 161 2.77 -3.59 -6.52
N GLN A 162 2.51 -4.27 -7.63
CA GLN A 162 3.30 -4.12 -8.86
C GLN A 162 3.27 -2.67 -9.36
N ALA A 163 2.09 -2.03 -9.34
CA ALA A 163 1.94 -0.64 -9.77
C ALA A 163 2.68 0.36 -8.86
N HIS A 164 2.82 0.04 -7.57
CA HIS A 164 3.57 0.83 -6.61
C HIS A 164 5.09 0.72 -6.83
N LEU A 165 5.57 -0.49 -7.12
CA LEU A 165 7.01 -0.80 -7.21
C LEU A 165 7.62 -0.60 -8.60
N ASP A 166 6.84 -0.44 -9.67
CA ASP A 166 7.36 -0.35 -11.05
C ASP A 166 8.21 0.92 -11.29
N PRO A 167 9.55 0.81 -11.45
CA PRO A 167 10.43 1.94 -11.71
C PRO A 167 10.26 2.51 -13.12
N ARG A 168 9.81 1.69 -14.08
CA ARG A 168 9.64 2.11 -15.49
C ARG A 168 8.47 3.09 -15.64
N ARG A 169 7.47 3.02 -14.76
CA ARG A 169 6.46 4.06 -14.61
C ARG A 169 7.06 5.37 -14.10
N MET A 170 8.07 5.32 -13.24
CA MET A 170 8.73 6.47 -12.64
C MET A 170 9.71 7.19 -13.59
N ASP A 171 10.38 6.46 -14.48
CA ASP A 171 11.24 7.06 -15.52
C ASP A 171 10.43 7.64 -16.71
N GLN A 172 9.25 7.09 -17.03
CA GLN A 172 8.33 7.67 -18.02
C GLN A 172 7.54 8.90 -17.48
N LEU A 173 7.66 9.21 -16.19
CA LEU A 173 6.90 10.25 -15.47
C LEU A 173 7.45 11.68 -15.66
N LEU A 174 8.56 11.88 -16.38
CA LEU A 174 9.16 13.20 -16.60
C LEU A 174 8.54 14.05 -17.73
N GLY A 175 7.35 13.71 -18.26
CA GLY A 175 6.69 14.66 -19.17
C GLY A 175 5.34 14.35 -19.81
N ARG A 176 4.78 13.13 -19.72
CA ARG A 176 3.54 12.81 -20.48
C ARG A 176 2.35 12.17 -19.76
N TYR A 177 2.41 11.83 -18.46
CA TYR A 177 1.44 10.84 -17.96
C TYR A 177 0.85 11.03 -16.55
N THR A 178 0.45 12.26 -16.18
CA THR A 178 -0.56 12.44 -15.11
C THR A 178 -1.85 11.63 -15.40
N LYS A 179 -2.25 11.50 -16.67
CA LYS A 179 -3.46 10.76 -17.08
C LYS A 179 -3.40 9.24 -16.88
N GLN A 180 -2.24 8.59 -17.00
CA GLN A 180 -2.13 7.12 -16.86
C GLN A 180 -2.04 6.70 -15.40
N LYS A 181 -1.39 7.51 -14.56
CA LYS A 181 -1.46 7.34 -13.10
C LYS A 181 -2.91 7.48 -12.61
N GLN A 182 -3.62 8.51 -13.09
CA GLN A 182 -5.04 8.70 -12.79
C GLN A 182 -5.89 7.53 -13.27
N LYS A 183 -5.76 7.12 -14.53
CA LYS A 183 -6.51 5.97 -15.08
C LYS A 183 -6.30 4.69 -14.27
N HIS A 184 -5.05 4.38 -13.91
CA HIS A 184 -4.76 3.21 -13.10
C HIS A 184 -5.43 3.28 -11.73
N GLN A 185 -5.36 4.45 -11.08
CA GLN A 185 -6.03 4.67 -9.80
C GLN A 185 -7.55 4.52 -9.93
N ASP A 186 -8.15 5.06 -10.99
CA ASP A 186 -9.58 4.92 -11.27
C ASP A 186 -9.96 3.44 -11.53
N ASP A 187 -9.16 2.72 -12.32
CA ASP A 187 -9.34 1.29 -12.58
C ASP A 187 -9.24 0.46 -11.29
N ALA A 188 -8.28 0.78 -10.41
CA ALA A 188 -8.08 0.13 -9.12
C ALA A 188 -9.25 0.39 -8.17
N ILE A 189 -9.71 1.64 -8.10
CA ILE A 189 -10.91 2.04 -7.34
C ILE A 189 -12.15 1.30 -7.87
N SER A 190 -12.30 1.16 -9.18
CA SER A 190 -13.42 0.44 -9.79
C SER A 190 -13.39 -1.05 -9.49
N ARG A 191 -12.25 -1.73 -9.66
CA ARG A 191 -12.10 -3.16 -9.29
C ARG A 191 -12.36 -3.38 -7.81
N SER A 192 -11.88 -2.45 -7.00
CA SER A 192 -12.13 -2.40 -5.57
C SER A 192 -13.64 -2.30 -5.26
N GLY A 193 -14.33 -1.37 -5.92
CA GLY A 193 -15.78 -1.23 -5.80
C GLY A 193 -16.54 -2.49 -6.22
N ALA A 194 -16.13 -3.13 -7.32
CA ALA A 194 -16.76 -4.37 -7.79
C ALA A 194 -16.65 -5.51 -6.77
N LEU A 195 -15.47 -5.69 -6.15
CA LEU A 195 -15.29 -6.69 -5.09
C LEU A 195 -16.10 -6.38 -3.83
N ARG A 196 -16.23 -5.09 -3.47
CA ARG A 196 -17.15 -4.66 -2.40
C ARG A 196 -18.59 -5.04 -2.74
N ASP A 197 -19.06 -4.71 -3.94
CA ASP A 197 -20.45 -4.94 -4.32
C ASP A 197 -20.75 -6.44 -4.39
N GLU A 198 -19.80 -7.25 -4.84
CA GLU A 198 -19.85 -8.71 -4.76
C GLU A 198 -19.94 -9.18 -3.29
N LEU A 199 -19.10 -8.64 -2.39
CA LEU A 199 -19.13 -8.96 -0.97
C LEU A 199 -20.48 -8.61 -0.33
N LEU A 200 -21.03 -7.42 -0.60
CA LEU A 200 -22.32 -6.98 -0.09
C LEU A 200 -23.48 -7.80 -0.64
N THR A 201 -23.39 -8.23 -1.92
CA THR A 201 -24.37 -9.15 -2.51
C THR A 201 -24.34 -10.50 -1.78
N ARG A 202 -23.15 -10.96 -1.40
CA ARG A 202 -22.96 -12.21 -0.65
C ARG A 202 -23.34 -12.05 0.83
N ARG A 203 -23.25 -10.83 1.38
CA ARG A 203 -23.46 -10.48 2.80
C ARG A 203 -24.27 -9.18 2.95
N PRO A 204 -25.60 -9.22 2.80
CA PRO A 204 -26.44 -8.03 2.81
C PRO A 204 -26.44 -7.26 4.14
N ASP A 205 -26.28 -7.98 5.26
CA ASP A 205 -26.27 -7.39 6.61
C ASP A 205 -24.92 -6.77 6.98
N LEU A 206 -23.90 -6.90 6.13
CA LEU A 206 -22.57 -6.38 6.38
C LEU A 206 -22.55 -4.85 6.19
N SER A 207 -22.53 -4.10 7.29
CA SER A 207 -22.27 -2.67 7.24
C SER A 207 -20.77 -2.39 7.16
N ILE A 208 -20.27 -2.07 5.97
CA ILE A 208 -18.89 -1.59 5.78
C ILE A 208 -18.90 -0.07 5.91
N ASP A 209 -18.75 0.42 7.14
CA ASP A 209 -19.01 1.81 7.54
C ASP A 209 -17.99 2.87 7.04
N PHE A 210 -17.34 2.65 5.89
CA PHE A 210 -16.20 3.48 5.46
C PHE A 210 -16.15 3.83 3.95
N TRP A 211 -17.23 3.63 3.19
CA TRP A 211 -17.07 3.32 1.76
C TRP A 211 -18.01 3.96 0.73
N ASN A 212 -18.44 5.22 0.92
CA ASN A 212 -18.89 6.02 -0.24
C ASN A 212 -17.71 6.83 -0.80
N ARG A 213 -16.92 6.21 -1.67
CA ARG A 213 -16.06 6.92 -2.62
C ARG A 213 -16.92 7.46 -3.77
N ASP A 214 -17.94 8.27 -3.48
CA ASP A 214 -18.62 8.98 -4.55
C ASP A 214 -17.59 9.91 -5.20
N THR A 215 -17.30 9.66 -6.46
CA THR A 215 -16.49 10.55 -7.28
C THR A 215 -17.18 11.91 -7.26
N PRO A 216 -16.51 13.01 -6.86
CA PRO A 216 -17.04 14.31 -7.19
C PRO A 216 -17.10 14.34 -8.72
N LYS A 217 -18.30 14.50 -9.27
CA LYS A 217 -18.45 14.92 -10.67
C LYS A 217 -17.51 16.12 -10.85
N PRO A 218 -16.68 16.17 -11.90
CA PRO A 218 -15.89 17.36 -12.16
C PRO A 218 -16.86 18.54 -12.13
N GLU A 219 -16.56 19.52 -11.28
CA GLU A 219 -17.29 20.79 -11.28
C GLU A 219 -17.32 21.26 -12.73
N THR A 220 -18.52 21.25 -13.32
CA THR A 220 -18.77 22.03 -14.52
C THR A 220 -18.55 23.47 -14.10
N GLN A 221 -17.35 23.98 -14.36
CA GLN A 221 -17.07 25.41 -14.28
C GLN A 221 -18.06 26.12 -15.22
N PRO A 222 -18.73 27.18 -14.75
CA PRO A 222 -19.62 27.99 -15.58
C PRO A 222 -18.87 28.71 -16.71
#